data_AF-A0A537TWU9-F1
#
_entry.id   AF-A0A537TWU9-F1
#
_cell.length_a   1.000
_cell.length_b   1.000
_cell.length_c   1.000
_cell.angle_alpha   90.00
_cell.angle_beta   90.00
_cell.angle_gamma   90.00
#
_symmetry.space_group_name_H-M   'P 1'
#
loop_
_entity.id
_entity.type
_entity.pdbx_description
1 polymer ?
#
loop_
_entity_poly.entity_id
_entity_poly.type
_entity_poly.pdbx_seq_one_letter_code
_entity_poly.pdbx_strand_id
1 'polypeptide(L)'
;MRWKRRTRSSRAPTRSSSTAAGTSRLRSGSCHARRSARSIVRTWPRSSTGITDASTGTRSRSSSRRRVSAPARSRTEADLVLAPADDELILGWRDSEWTGIAPFLEEDVAFSSIAQGEIGHARALYELAAAELGTTADELALDRAPDEYRCAPLVELRLPDWERTIARHWLYERADAIRIEALKDSPWNALAGLAAKIDREEVYHRMHADMWADRLRATEEGSRRFEAAVDELWPFALGLLDEPLRGRLCETVGRPAAAPVERGSHTEELRPLWEEMTMVRRSAPGATW
;
A
#
# COMPACT_ATOMS: atom_id res chain seq x y z
N MET A 1 -26.20 -20.58 43.86
CA MET A 1 -26.44 -19.85 45.13
C MET A 1 -25.22 -19.02 45.49
N ARG A 2 -25.44 -17.72 45.79
CA ARG A 2 -24.53 -16.75 46.45
C ARG A 2 -23.12 -16.51 45.87
N TRP A 3 -22.98 -15.44 45.10
CA TRP A 3 -21.74 -14.65 45.03
C TRP A 3 -21.86 -13.41 45.94
N LYS A 4 -20.96 -13.30 46.92
CA LYS A 4 -20.92 -12.20 47.90
C LYS A 4 -20.20 -10.98 47.31
N ARG A 5 -20.87 -9.82 47.40
CA ARG A 5 -20.29 -8.48 47.26
C ARG A 5 -19.13 -8.27 48.26
N ARG A 6 -18.06 -7.63 47.82
CA ARG A 6 -17.17 -6.84 48.68
C ARG A 6 -16.97 -5.46 48.07
N THR A 7 -17.41 -4.47 48.83
CA THR A 7 -17.16 -3.04 48.64
C THR A 7 -15.79 -2.69 49.21
N ARG A 8 -15.06 -1.79 48.56
CA ARG A 8 -14.07 -0.95 49.25
C ARG A 8 -14.08 0.46 48.66
N SER A 9 -14.27 1.39 49.58
CA SER A 9 -14.26 2.84 49.44
C SER A 9 -12.84 3.35 49.62
N SER A 10 -12.41 4.34 48.84
CA SER A 10 -11.35 5.25 49.24
C SER A 10 -11.54 6.64 48.62
N ARG A 11 -11.55 7.61 49.54
CA ARG A 11 -11.77 9.05 49.44
C ARG A 11 -10.85 9.78 48.46
N ALA A 12 -11.41 10.82 47.83
CA ALA A 12 -10.67 11.93 47.22
C ALA A 12 -10.18 12.93 48.29
N PRO A 13 -9.08 13.66 48.06
CA PRO A 13 -8.77 14.87 48.79
C PRO A 13 -9.10 16.14 47.99
N THR A 14 -9.66 17.13 48.69
CA THR A 14 -9.85 18.52 48.28
C THR A 14 -8.81 19.42 48.97
N ARG A 15 -8.38 20.49 48.28
CA ARG A 15 -7.95 21.84 48.79
C ARG A 15 -7.31 22.63 47.63
N SER A 16 -7.92 23.71 47.11
CA SER A 16 -7.98 25.12 47.57
C SER A 16 -6.76 26.00 47.20
N SER A 17 -6.95 26.79 46.13
CA SER A 17 -6.53 28.19 45.85
C SER A 17 -5.30 28.85 46.52
N SER A 18 -4.43 29.48 45.72
CA SER A 18 -4.07 30.91 45.86
C SER A 18 -3.44 31.50 44.58
N THR A 19 -3.73 32.78 44.37
CA THR A 19 -3.37 33.74 43.31
C THR A 19 -1.88 34.17 43.31
N ALA A 20 -1.35 34.54 42.13
CA ALA A 20 -0.40 35.66 41.98
C ALA A 20 -0.29 36.10 40.50
N ALA A 21 -0.33 37.41 40.29
CA ALA A 21 -0.26 38.11 39.02
C ALA A 21 1.18 38.25 38.50
N GLY A 22 1.33 38.34 37.17
CA GLY A 22 2.59 38.69 36.51
C GLY A 22 2.32 39.32 35.15
N THR A 23 2.36 40.65 35.12
CA THR A 23 2.29 41.49 33.92
C THR A 23 3.62 41.47 33.16
N SER A 24 3.60 41.37 31.83
CA SER A 24 4.65 41.96 30.99
C SER A 24 4.08 42.45 29.65
N ARG A 25 4.47 43.68 29.31
CA ARG A 25 4.14 44.41 28.08
C ARG A 25 5.27 44.26 27.08
N LEU A 26 4.98 44.05 25.80
CA LEU A 26 5.76 44.52 24.63
C LEU A 26 4.79 44.64 23.44
N ARG A 27 4.27 45.83 23.09
CA ARG A 27 4.74 46.83 22.12
C ARG A 27 4.95 46.34 20.67
N SER A 28 4.02 46.81 19.83
CA SER A 28 4.14 47.45 18.50
C SER A 28 4.80 46.71 17.33
N GLY A 29 4.06 46.66 16.21
CA GLY A 29 4.62 46.49 14.87
C GLY A 29 3.57 46.28 13.80
N SER A 30 2.84 47.32 13.38
CA SER A 30 2.07 47.28 12.14
C SER A 30 3.02 47.37 10.94
N CYS A 31 2.90 46.48 9.97
CA CYS A 31 3.34 46.75 8.60
C CYS A 31 2.28 46.28 7.62
N HIS A 32 1.65 47.24 6.95
CA HIS A 32 0.81 47.02 5.78
C HIS A 32 1.70 46.66 4.59
N ALA A 33 1.41 45.55 3.92
CA ALA A 33 1.77 45.38 2.51
C ALA A 33 0.64 44.65 1.79
N ARG A 34 -0.24 45.45 1.17
CA ARG A 34 -1.20 44.98 0.16
C ARG A 34 -0.40 44.47 -1.04
N ARG A 35 -0.63 43.22 -1.45
CA ARG A 35 -0.35 42.78 -2.82
C ARG A 35 -1.57 42.09 -3.39
N SER A 36 -2.23 42.84 -4.26
CA SER A 36 -3.18 42.36 -5.26
C SER A 36 -2.45 41.45 -6.24
N ALA A 37 -2.88 40.20 -6.35
CA ALA A 37 -2.56 39.34 -7.48
C ALA A 37 -3.85 39.06 -8.23
N ARG A 38 -3.95 39.64 -9.41
CA ARG A 38 -5.08 39.52 -10.33
C ARG A 38 -5.15 38.09 -10.85
N SER A 39 -6.36 37.53 -10.79
CA SER A 39 -6.79 36.37 -11.57
C SER A 39 -6.53 36.60 -13.06
N ILE A 40 -5.76 35.70 -13.68
CA ILE A 40 -5.69 35.55 -15.13
C ILE A 40 -6.18 34.14 -15.44
N VAL A 41 -7.49 34.02 -15.64
CA VAL A 41 -8.09 32.88 -16.32
C VAL A 41 -7.74 33.00 -17.79
N ARG A 42 -6.87 32.12 -18.30
CA ARG A 42 -6.67 31.95 -19.75
C ARG A 42 -7.62 30.86 -20.24
N THR A 43 -8.65 31.28 -20.95
CA THR A 43 -9.53 30.43 -21.75
C THR A 43 -8.77 29.92 -22.98
N TRP A 44 -8.85 28.62 -23.23
CA TRP A 44 -8.39 27.99 -24.46
C TRP A 44 -9.54 27.95 -25.48
N PRO A 45 -9.34 28.40 -26.74
CA PRO A 45 -10.35 28.19 -27.76
C PRO A 45 -10.28 26.76 -28.30
N ARG A 46 -11.45 26.09 -28.28
CA ARG A 46 -11.76 24.92 -29.11
C ARG A 46 -11.65 25.32 -30.58
N SER A 47 -11.02 24.49 -31.39
CA SER A 47 -11.28 24.46 -32.83
C SER A 47 -11.65 23.04 -33.25
N SER A 48 -12.83 22.97 -33.84
CA SER A 48 -13.43 21.84 -34.52
C SER A 48 -13.44 22.16 -36.01
N THR A 49 -12.91 21.28 -36.84
CA THR A 49 -13.29 21.19 -38.27
C THR A 49 -13.14 19.74 -38.70
N GLY A 50 -14.21 19.25 -39.33
CA GLY A 50 -14.35 17.88 -39.77
C GLY A 50 -13.96 17.65 -41.23
N ILE A 51 -13.95 16.35 -41.54
CA ILE A 51 -14.36 15.71 -42.80
C ILE A 51 -13.44 15.92 -44.02
N THR A 52 -12.82 14.84 -44.50
CA THR A 52 -13.20 14.23 -45.79
C THR A 52 -12.60 12.83 -45.97
N ASP A 53 -13.45 11.99 -46.56
CA ASP A 53 -13.27 10.61 -46.97
C ASP A 53 -12.49 10.56 -48.29
N ALA A 54 -11.55 9.62 -48.41
CA ALA A 54 -10.95 9.22 -49.68
C ALA A 54 -10.34 7.83 -49.56
N SER A 55 -11.12 6.85 -49.99
CA SER A 55 -10.69 5.49 -50.26
C SER A 55 -9.72 5.46 -51.45
N THR A 56 -8.56 4.82 -51.29
CA THR A 56 -7.79 4.25 -52.40
C THR A 56 -6.89 3.15 -51.88
N GLY A 57 -7.22 1.91 -52.25
CA GLY A 57 -6.46 0.72 -51.88
C GLY A 57 -5.07 0.73 -52.50
N THR A 58 -4.06 0.51 -51.68
CA THR A 58 -2.70 0.17 -52.13
C THR A 58 -2.19 -1.01 -51.32
N ARG A 59 -1.71 -2.03 -52.04
CA ARG A 59 -1.28 -3.35 -51.56
C ARG A 59 -0.28 -3.27 -50.39
N SER A 60 -0.66 -3.85 -49.26
CA SER A 60 0.23 -4.09 -48.11
C SER A 60 1.23 -5.20 -48.43
N ARG A 61 2.50 -4.84 -48.57
CA ARG A 61 3.63 -5.78 -48.49
C ARG A 61 3.93 -6.02 -47.01
N SER A 62 3.75 -7.26 -46.55
CA SER A 62 4.10 -7.69 -45.19
C SER A 62 5.62 -7.66 -45.00
N SER A 63 6.16 -6.53 -44.50
CA SER A 63 7.52 -6.50 -43.96
C SER A 63 7.49 -7.03 -42.54
N SER A 64 7.95 -8.27 -42.33
CA SER A 64 8.18 -8.82 -41.00
C SER A 64 9.30 -8.04 -40.31
N ARG A 65 8.94 -6.97 -39.57
CA ARG A 65 9.87 -6.32 -38.64
C ARG A 65 10.13 -7.28 -37.49
N ARG A 66 11.29 -7.93 -37.54
CA ARG A 66 11.84 -8.69 -36.41
C ARG A 66 11.93 -7.72 -35.22
N ARG A 67 11.11 -7.92 -34.19
CA ARG A 67 11.24 -7.22 -32.90
C ARG A 67 12.64 -7.57 -32.37
N VAL A 68 13.55 -6.60 -32.43
CA VAL A 68 14.80 -6.69 -31.67
C VAL A 68 14.39 -6.50 -30.22
N SER A 69 14.47 -7.56 -29.43
CA SER A 69 14.30 -7.48 -27.98
C SER A 69 15.36 -6.51 -27.44
N ALA A 70 14.92 -5.48 -26.71
CA ALA A 70 15.84 -4.61 -26.00
C ALA A 70 16.74 -5.45 -25.08
N PRO A 71 18.04 -5.12 -24.95
CA PRO A 71 18.90 -5.83 -24.01
C PRO A 71 18.31 -5.72 -22.60
N ALA A 72 18.28 -6.84 -21.87
CA ALA A 72 17.84 -6.85 -20.48
C ALA A 72 18.70 -5.85 -19.69
N ARG A 73 18.08 -4.78 -19.16
CA ARG A 73 18.76 -3.89 -18.23
C ARG A 73 19.24 -4.73 -17.05
N SER A 74 20.50 -4.58 -16.64
CA SER A 74 20.95 -5.10 -15.35
C SER A 74 20.06 -4.50 -14.26
N ARG A 75 19.39 -5.34 -13.46
CA ARG A 75 18.58 -4.89 -12.31
C ARG A 75 19.46 -3.99 -11.43
N THR A 76 19.02 -2.76 -11.20
CA THR A 76 19.63 -1.87 -10.22
C THR A 76 19.23 -2.30 -8.81
N GLU A 77 19.95 -1.85 -7.77
CA GLU A 77 19.55 -2.09 -6.38
C GLU A 77 18.17 -1.49 -6.08
N ALA A 78 17.86 -0.32 -6.65
CA ALA A 78 16.53 0.28 -6.59
C ALA A 78 15.44 -0.62 -7.20
N ASP A 79 15.74 -1.38 -8.26
CA ASP A 79 14.77 -2.30 -8.84
C ASP A 79 14.38 -3.45 -7.91
N LEU A 80 15.24 -3.79 -6.92
CA LEU A 80 14.96 -4.82 -5.92
C LEU A 80 13.95 -4.37 -4.87
N VAL A 81 13.89 -3.06 -4.59
CA VAL A 81 13.07 -2.49 -3.52
C VAL A 81 11.82 -1.76 -4.01
N LEU A 82 11.76 -1.35 -5.28
CA LEU A 82 10.57 -0.68 -5.82
C LEU A 82 9.33 -1.59 -5.84
N ALA A 83 9.47 -2.84 -6.29
CA ALA A 83 8.33 -3.77 -6.30
C ALA A 83 7.74 -4.02 -4.89
N PRO A 84 8.56 -4.33 -3.86
CA PRO A 84 8.02 -4.47 -2.52
C PRO A 84 7.51 -3.15 -1.93
N ALA A 85 8.16 -2.01 -2.18
CA ALA A 85 7.66 -0.71 -1.72
C ALA A 85 6.27 -0.39 -2.29
N ASP A 86 6.04 -0.72 -3.56
CA ASP A 86 4.75 -0.55 -4.22
C ASP A 86 3.70 -1.51 -3.65
N ASP A 87 4.08 -2.74 -3.32
CA ASP A 87 3.17 -3.69 -2.66
C ASP A 87 2.68 -3.14 -1.32
N GLU A 88 3.61 -2.71 -0.46
CA GLU A 88 3.30 -2.18 0.87
C GLU A 88 2.40 -0.95 0.81
N LEU A 89 2.71 -0.01 -0.10
CA LEU A 89 1.92 1.22 -0.23
C LEU A 89 0.49 0.92 -0.65
N ILE A 90 0.33 0.07 -1.66
CA ILE A 90 -0.97 -0.24 -2.25
C ILE A 90 -1.80 -1.11 -1.29
N LEU A 91 -1.18 -2.09 -0.63
CA LEU A 91 -1.84 -2.91 0.37
C LEU A 91 -2.28 -2.06 1.57
N GLY A 92 -1.38 -1.25 2.14
CA GLY A 92 -1.70 -0.37 3.25
C GLY A 92 -2.84 0.60 2.95
N TRP A 93 -2.92 1.12 1.71
CA TRP A 93 -4.06 1.94 1.30
C TRP A 93 -5.35 1.12 1.22
N ARG A 94 -5.32 -0.07 0.60
CA ARG A 94 -6.50 -0.95 0.54
C ARG A 94 -6.99 -1.37 1.91
N ASP A 95 -6.09 -1.63 2.84
CA ASP A 95 -6.44 -2.02 4.20
C ASP A 95 -7.01 -0.83 4.99
N SER A 96 -6.53 0.39 4.72
CA SER A 96 -7.07 1.61 5.31
C SER A 96 -8.54 1.89 4.95
N GLU A 97 -9.04 1.35 3.82
CA GLU A 97 -10.46 1.47 3.43
C GLU A 97 -11.42 0.84 4.46
N TRP A 98 -10.93 -0.06 5.32
CA TRP A 98 -11.72 -0.68 6.39
C TRP A 98 -11.84 0.19 7.65
N THR A 99 -11.12 1.30 7.74
CA THR A 99 -11.09 2.15 8.93
C THR A 99 -12.50 2.67 9.28
N GLY A 100 -13.04 2.21 10.41
CA GLY A 100 -14.35 2.62 10.92
C GLY A 100 -15.53 1.82 10.34
N ILE A 101 -15.24 0.79 9.55
CA ILE A 101 -16.24 -0.15 8.98
C ILE A 101 -15.84 -1.62 9.16
N ALA A 102 -14.78 -1.92 9.89
CA ALA A 102 -14.42 -3.31 10.21
C ALA A 102 -15.53 -3.99 11.04
N PRO A 103 -15.62 -5.33 11.06
CA PRO A 103 -16.73 -6.03 11.70
C PRO A 103 -16.89 -5.74 13.20
N PHE A 104 -15.79 -5.38 13.88
CA PHE A 104 -15.76 -5.07 15.32
C PHE A 104 -14.78 -3.92 15.58
N LEU A 105 -14.99 -3.17 16.68
CA LEU A 105 -14.15 -2.03 17.05
C LEU A 105 -12.69 -2.42 17.28
N GLU A 106 -12.44 -3.60 17.85
CA GLU A 106 -11.10 -4.13 18.04
C GLU A 106 -10.38 -4.34 16.70
N GLU A 107 -11.12 -4.73 15.66
CA GLU A 107 -10.57 -4.91 14.32
C GLU A 107 -10.36 -3.60 13.59
N ASP A 108 -11.20 -2.59 13.82
CA ASP A 108 -10.93 -1.25 13.32
C ASP A 108 -9.56 -0.77 13.83
N VAL A 109 -9.26 -0.97 15.11
CA VAL A 109 -7.97 -0.59 15.71
C VAL A 109 -6.83 -1.46 15.17
N ALA A 110 -7.00 -2.78 15.15
CA ALA A 110 -5.95 -3.70 14.72
C ALA A 110 -5.60 -3.51 13.24
N PHE A 111 -6.60 -3.50 12.37
CA PHE A 111 -6.41 -3.46 10.93
C PHE A 111 -5.95 -2.08 10.45
N SER A 112 -6.42 -0.98 11.08
CA SER A 112 -5.85 0.34 10.83
C SER A 112 -4.37 0.43 11.25
N SER A 113 -3.98 -0.26 12.33
CA SER A 113 -2.59 -0.31 12.76
C SER A 113 -1.70 -1.10 11.78
N ILE A 114 -2.23 -2.18 11.20
CA ILE A 114 -1.55 -2.97 10.16
C ILE A 114 -1.37 -2.10 8.91
N ALA A 115 -2.44 -1.47 8.42
CA ALA A 115 -2.41 -0.57 7.28
C ALA A 115 -1.37 0.55 7.44
N GLN A 116 -1.28 1.14 8.64
CA GLN A 116 -0.26 2.14 8.95
C GLN A 116 1.16 1.54 8.94
N GLY A 117 1.32 0.31 9.42
CA GLY A 117 2.56 -0.46 9.37
C GLY A 117 3.08 -0.60 7.93
N GLU A 118 2.22 -1.09 7.03
CA GLU A 118 2.61 -1.29 5.62
C GLU A 118 3.02 0.02 4.96
N ILE A 119 2.26 1.12 5.16
CA ILE A 119 2.66 2.44 4.63
C ILE A 119 4.02 2.89 5.21
N GLY A 120 4.31 2.55 6.47
CA GLY A 120 5.60 2.79 7.10
C GLY A 120 6.75 1.98 6.46
N HIS A 121 6.51 0.72 6.13
CA HIS A 121 7.47 -0.15 5.44
C HIS A 121 7.70 0.31 4.00
N ALA A 122 6.62 0.67 3.28
CA ALA A 122 6.68 1.28 1.96
C ALA A 122 7.62 2.48 1.94
N ARG A 123 7.41 3.41 2.87
CA ARG A 123 8.25 4.61 3.00
C ARG A 123 9.71 4.25 3.19
N ALA A 124 10.03 3.32 4.09
CA ALA A 124 11.41 2.94 4.36
C ALA A 124 12.10 2.30 3.13
N LEU A 125 11.37 1.49 2.37
CA LEU A 125 11.85 0.91 1.12
C LEU A 125 12.04 1.97 0.03
N TYR A 126 11.10 2.92 -0.10
CA TYR A 126 11.25 4.06 -1.00
C TYR A 126 12.42 4.98 -0.63
N GLU A 127 12.70 5.18 0.66
CA GLU A 127 13.87 5.96 1.10
C GLU A 127 15.18 5.31 0.63
N LEU A 128 15.29 3.97 0.66
CA LEU A 128 16.43 3.26 0.09
C LEU A 128 16.52 3.42 -1.43
N ALA A 129 15.40 3.25 -2.15
CA ALA A 129 15.35 3.41 -3.60
C ALA A 129 15.70 4.85 -4.02
N ALA A 130 15.20 5.83 -3.28
CA ALA A 130 15.38 7.25 -3.54
C ALA A 130 16.85 7.68 -3.43
N ALA A 131 17.58 7.14 -2.46
CA ALA A 131 19.00 7.40 -2.28
C ALA A 131 19.83 6.97 -3.51
N GLU A 132 19.51 5.81 -4.09
CA GLU A 132 20.18 5.29 -5.30
C GLU A 132 19.78 6.06 -6.57
N LEU A 133 18.52 6.49 -6.66
CA LEU A 133 17.97 7.15 -7.84
C LEU A 133 18.15 8.68 -7.85
N GLY A 134 18.63 9.27 -6.75
CA GLY A 134 18.79 10.71 -6.62
C GLY A 134 17.46 11.47 -6.61
N THR A 135 16.45 10.92 -5.95
CA THR A 135 15.08 11.45 -5.85
C THR A 135 14.60 11.42 -4.38
N THR A 136 13.32 11.63 -4.12
CA THR A 136 12.70 11.47 -2.79
C THR A 136 11.72 10.29 -2.72
N ALA A 137 11.45 9.82 -1.50
CA ALA A 137 10.46 8.77 -1.27
C ALA A 137 9.05 9.20 -1.71
N ASP A 138 8.67 10.46 -1.46
CA ASP A 138 7.37 11.00 -1.89
C ASP A 138 7.24 11.05 -3.42
N GLU A 139 8.30 11.44 -4.14
CA GLU A 139 8.29 11.44 -5.61
C GLU A 139 8.12 10.01 -6.17
N LEU A 140 8.80 9.02 -5.57
CA LEU A 140 8.59 7.62 -5.93
C LEU A 140 7.18 7.14 -5.57
N ALA A 141 6.67 7.48 -4.39
CA ALA A 141 5.40 6.97 -3.90
C ALA A 141 4.18 7.64 -4.56
N LEU A 142 4.27 8.91 -4.98
CA LEU A 142 3.07 9.70 -5.33
C LEU A 142 3.13 10.39 -6.69
N ASP A 143 4.32 10.58 -7.27
CA ASP A 143 4.47 11.34 -8.53
C ASP A 143 4.59 10.44 -9.77
N ARG A 144 4.79 9.11 -9.59
CA ARG A 144 4.76 8.11 -10.66
C ARG A 144 3.37 7.92 -11.27
N ALA A 145 3.32 7.71 -12.58
CA ALA A 145 2.12 7.31 -13.30
C ALA A 145 1.71 5.86 -12.94
N PRO A 146 0.43 5.47 -13.10
CA PRO A 146 -0.04 4.14 -12.72
C PRO A 146 0.75 2.98 -13.36
N ASP A 147 1.19 3.12 -14.62
CA ASP A 147 1.95 2.09 -15.35
C ASP A 147 3.42 1.98 -14.92
N GLU A 148 3.89 2.89 -14.07
CA GLU A 148 5.23 2.86 -13.49
C GLU A 148 5.27 2.15 -12.12
N TYR A 149 4.11 1.78 -11.58
CA TYR A 149 4.02 0.94 -10.39
C TYR A 149 4.37 -0.51 -10.75
N ARG A 150 4.94 -1.21 -9.78
CA ARG A 150 5.46 -2.57 -9.89
C ARG A 150 4.81 -3.50 -8.88
N CYS A 151 3.76 -3.03 -8.20
CA CYS A 151 2.98 -3.81 -7.26
C CYS A 151 2.39 -5.06 -7.94
N ALA A 152 2.16 -6.09 -7.14
CA ALA A 152 1.51 -7.31 -7.59
C ALA A 152 0.01 -7.07 -7.71
N PRO A 153 -0.66 -7.68 -8.71
CA PRO A 153 -2.10 -7.57 -8.84
C PRO A 153 -2.90 -7.96 -7.59
N LEU A 154 -2.36 -8.82 -6.70
CA LEU A 154 -3.01 -9.19 -5.43
C LEU A 154 -3.35 -7.97 -4.56
N VAL A 155 -2.39 -7.06 -4.38
CA VAL A 155 -2.54 -5.92 -3.44
C VAL A 155 -3.48 -4.86 -4.00
N GLU A 156 -3.68 -4.84 -5.32
CA GLU A 156 -4.58 -3.89 -5.98
C GLU A 156 -6.06 -4.23 -5.74
N LEU A 157 -6.38 -5.50 -5.45
CA LEU A 157 -7.76 -6.00 -5.39
C LEU A 157 -8.57 -5.34 -4.27
N ARG A 158 -9.74 -4.79 -4.59
CA ARG A 158 -10.70 -4.27 -3.63
C ARG A 158 -11.66 -5.39 -3.22
N LEU A 159 -11.59 -5.78 -1.96
CA LEU A 159 -12.33 -6.91 -1.42
C LEU A 159 -13.32 -6.40 -0.37
N PRO A 160 -14.59 -6.13 -0.73
CA PRO A 160 -15.57 -5.55 0.19
C PRO A 160 -16.08 -6.54 1.24
N ASP A 161 -15.80 -7.84 1.09
CA ASP A 161 -16.13 -8.87 2.06
C ASP A 161 -14.94 -9.13 3.00
N TRP A 162 -15.21 -9.13 4.31
CA TRP A 162 -14.18 -9.26 5.33
C TRP A 162 -13.36 -10.55 5.18
N GLU A 163 -13.99 -11.69 4.90
CA GLU A 163 -13.27 -12.95 4.77
C GLU A 163 -12.34 -12.98 3.55
N ARG A 164 -12.68 -12.24 2.48
CA ARG A 164 -11.84 -12.12 1.29
C ARG A 164 -10.64 -11.21 1.59
N THR A 165 -10.86 -10.12 2.32
CA THR A 165 -9.78 -9.26 2.84
C THR A 165 -8.82 -10.06 3.72
N ILE A 166 -9.34 -10.85 4.67
CA ILE A 166 -8.53 -11.72 5.51
C ILE A 166 -7.79 -12.78 4.68
N ALA A 167 -8.40 -13.36 3.64
CA ALA A 167 -7.72 -14.31 2.76
C ALA A 167 -6.55 -13.65 2.00
N ARG A 168 -6.74 -12.41 1.50
CA ARG A 168 -5.65 -11.61 0.92
C ARG A 168 -4.55 -11.34 1.94
N HIS A 169 -4.91 -10.81 3.11
CA HIS A 169 -3.99 -10.52 4.21
C HIS A 169 -3.16 -11.76 4.57
N TRP A 170 -3.85 -12.87 4.81
CA TRP A 170 -3.21 -14.14 5.12
C TRP A 170 -2.26 -14.62 4.03
N LEU A 171 -2.65 -14.60 2.76
CA LEU A 171 -1.77 -14.99 1.66
C LEU A 171 -0.57 -14.04 1.48
N TYR A 172 -0.80 -12.73 1.61
CA TYR A 172 0.25 -11.72 1.52
C TYR A 172 1.31 -11.96 2.59
N GLU A 173 0.92 -12.06 3.86
CA GLU A 173 1.80 -12.28 4.99
C GLU A 173 2.69 -13.54 4.86
N ARG A 174 2.19 -14.63 4.24
CA ARG A 174 3.03 -15.81 3.96
C ARG A 174 4.03 -15.55 2.86
N ALA A 175 3.57 -14.97 1.76
CA ALA A 175 4.43 -14.66 0.63
C ALA A 175 5.51 -13.67 1.05
N ASP A 176 5.13 -12.66 1.82
CA ASP A 176 6.02 -11.62 2.24
C ASP A 176 7.07 -12.11 3.23
N ALA A 177 6.69 -12.93 4.22
CA ALA A 177 7.68 -13.55 5.10
C ALA A 177 8.78 -14.28 4.30
N ILE A 178 8.41 -15.01 3.23
CA ILE A 178 9.38 -15.67 2.34
C ILE A 178 10.26 -14.65 1.59
N ARG A 179 9.66 -13.56 1.09
CA ARG A 179 10.36 -12.46 0.42
C ARG A 179 11.36 -11.79 1.37
N ILE A 180 10.93 -11.41 2.57
CA ILE A 180 11.75 -10.77 3.58
C ILE A 180 12.90 -11.66 4.05
N GLU A 181 12.66 -12.96 4.25
CA GLU A 181 13.77 -13.90 4.49
C GLU A 181 14.83 -13.83 3.40
N ALA A 182 14.42 -13.80 2.12
CA ALA A 182 15.37 -13.67 1.01
C ALA A 182 16.05 -12.29 0.98
N LEU A 183 15.35 -11.21 1.34
CA LEU A 183 15.92 -9.86 1.40
C LEU A 183 16.94 -9.69 2.54
N LYS A 184 16.77 -10.42 3.66
CA LYS A 184 17.75 -10.45 4.76
C LYS A 184 19.10 -11.04 4.34
N ASP A 185 19.11 -11.88 3.31
CA ASP A 185 20.33 -12.46 2.73
C ASP A 185 20.97 -11.59 1.63
N SER A 186 20.42 -10.40 1.37
CA SER A 186 20.93 -9.48 0.34
C SER A 186 22.37 -9.02 0.65
N PRO A 187 23.27 -8.96 -0.36
CA PRO A 187 24.60 -8.36 -0.19
C PRO A 187 24.53 -6.83 0.05
N TRP A 188 23.38 -6.21 -0.22
CA TRP A 188 23.15 -4.80 0.09
C TRP A 188 22.78 -4.64 1.57
N ASN A 189 23.78 -4.35 2.40
CA ASN A 189 23.65 -4.31 3.87
C ASN A 189 22.50 -3.42 4.37
N ALA A 190 22.22 -2.30 3.69
CA ALA A 190 21.12 -1.40 4.07
C ALA A 190 19.76 -2.07 3.90
N LEU A 191 19.55 -2.79 2.79
CA LEU A 191 18.35 -3.57 2.53
C LEU A 191 18.21 -4.75 3.50
N ALA A 192 19.29 -5.52 3.70
CA ALA A 192 19.26 -6.64 4.65
C ALA A 192 18.91 -6.20 6.08
N GLY A 193 19.48 -5.07 6.53
CA GLY A 193 19.17 -4.48 7.83
C GLY A 193 17.74 -3.96 7.93
N LEU A 194 17.21 -3.36 6.86
CA LEU A 194 15.81 -2.92 6.81
C LEU A 194 14.85 -4.11 6.81
N ALA A 195 15.12 -5.15 6.03
CA ALA A 195 14.31 -6.38 6.00
C ALA A 195 14.24 -7.03 7.40
N ALA A 196 15.36 -7.09 8.13
CA ALA A 196 15.38 -7.58 9.52
C ALA A 196 14.63 -6.68 10.53
N LYS A 197 14.44 -5.40 10.20
CA LYS A 197 13.58 -4.52 10.99
C LYS A 197 12.10 -4.77 10.67
N ILE A 198 11.73 -4.77 9.39
CA ILE A 198 10.37 -5.03 8.91
C ILE A 198 9.86 -6.37 9.46
N ASP A 199 10.67 -7.43 9.36
CA ASP A 199 10.33 -8.77 9.87
C ASP A 199 9.89 -8.77 11.35
N ARG A 200 10.54 -7.97 12.20
CA ARG A 200 10.20 -7.89 13.63
C ARG A 200 8.85 -7.22 13.88
N GLU A 201 8.43 -6.32 12.98
CA GLU A 201 7.17 -5.60 13.07
C GLU A 201 6.02 -6.46 12.50
N GLU A 202 6.23 -7.11 11.35
CA GLU A 202 5.23 -7.97 10.71
C GLU A 202 4.90 -9.27 11.46
N VAL A 203 5.67 -9.67 12.48
CA VAL A 203 5.27 -10.78 13.36
C VAL A 203 3.84 -10.56 13.88
N TYR A 204 3.48 -9.31 14.18
CA TYR A 204 2.12 -8.99 14.63
C TYR A 204 1.08 -9.09 13.52
N HIS A 205 1.43 -8.77 12.27
CA HIS A 205 0.54 -8.89 11.12
C HIS A 205 0.25 -10.37 10.82
N ARG A 206 1.28 -11.22 10.83
CA ARG A 206 1.16 -12.68 10.73
C ARG A 206 0.31 -13.28 11.84
N MET A 207 0.53 -12.86 13.08
CA MET A 207 -0.28 -13.32 14.22
C MET A 207 -1.76 -12.96 14.04
N HIS A 208 -2.06 -11.74 13.56
CA HIS A 208 -3.42 -11.31 13.27
C HIS A 208 -4.05 -12.13 12.13
N ALA A 209 -3.30 -12.34 11.04
CA ALA A 209 -3.72 -13.17 9.92
C ALA A 209 -4.04 -14.61 10.35
N ASP A 210 -3.18 -15.24 11.15
CA ASP A 210 -3.34 -16.60 11.65
C ASP A 210 -4.57 -16.73 12.54
N MET A 211 -4.71 -15.82 13.50
CA MET A 211 -5.88 -15.75 14.38
C MET A 211 -7.18 -15.68 13.57
N TRP A 212 -7.21 -14.86 12.52
CA TRP A 212 -8.40 -14.69 11.70
C TRP A 212 -8.68 -15.88 10.79
N ALA A 213 -7.66 -16.47 10.18
CA ALA A 213 -7.81 -17.71 9.42
C ALA A 213 -8.37 -18.84 10.29
N ASP A 214 -7.84 -19.01 11.50
CA ASP A 214 -8.34 -20.00 12.47
C ASP A 214 -9.79 -19.71 12.89
N ARG A 215 -10.13 -18.44 13.15
CA ARG A 215 -11.49 -18.02 13.49
C ARG A 215 -12.48 -18.29 12.36
N LEU A 216 -12.11 -18.01 11.10
CA LEU A 216 -12.99 -18.27 9.96
C LEU A 216 -13.18 -19.77 9.74
N ARG A 217 -12.11 -20.57 9.88
CA ARG A 217 -12.15 -22.04 9.80
C ARG A 217 -12.91 -22.72 10.93
N ALA A 218 -13.19 -22.03 12.04
CA ALA A 218 -13.89 -22.60 13.19
C ALA A 218 -15.37 -22.94 12.95
N THR A 219 -15.96 -22.45 11.85
CA THR A 219 -17.34 -22.78 11.44
C THR A 219 -17.37 -23.35 10.03
N GLU A 220 -18.33 -24.22 9.73
CA GLU A 220 -18.46 -24.81 8.40
C GLU A 220 -18.61 -23.75 7.30
N GLU A 221 -19.52 -22.78 7.51
CA GLU A 221 -19.76 -21.70 6.55
C GLU A 221 -18.57 -20.75 6.43
N GLY A 222 -17.96 -20.36 7.54
CA GLY A 222 -16.76 -19.51 7.53
C GLY A 222 -15.58 -20.18 6.83
N SER A 223 -15.36 -21.48 7.11
CA SER A 223 -14.32 -22.27 6.46
C SER A 223 -14.57 -22.36 4.96
N ARG A 224 -15.82 -22.62 4.54
CA ARG A 224 -16.19 -22.71 3.12
C ARG A 224 -15.91 -21.39 2.38
N ARG A 225 -16.28 -20.25 2.97
CA ARG A 225 -16.06 -18.93 2.33
C ARG A 225 -14.59 -18.53 2.32
N PHE A 226 -13.88 -18.73 3.41
CA PHE A 226 -12.46 -18.41 3.51
C PHE A 226 -11.61 -19.27 2.56
N GLU A 227 -11.81 -20.58 2.54
CA GLU A 227 -11.04 -21.45 1.64
C GLU A 227 -11.37 -21.18 0.16
N ALA A 228 -12.62 -20.84 -0.17
CA ALA A 228 -12.98 -20.39 -1.52
C ALA A 228 -12.26 -19.10 -1.91
N ALA A 229 -12.13 -18.13 -0.98
CA ALA A 229 -11.38 -16.91 -1.22
C ALA A 229 -9.87 -17.16 -1.35
N VAL A 230 -9.30 -18.06 -0.54
CA VAL A 230 -7.90 -18.49 -0.67
C VAL A 230 -7.66 -19.13 -2.03
N ASP A 231 -8.54 -20.01 -2.48
CA ASP A 231 -8.43 -20.67 -3.79
C ASP A 231 -8.54 -19.69 -4.96
N GLU A 232 -9.43 -18.70 -4.86
CA GLU A 232 -9.55 -17.64 -5.85
C GLU A 232 -8.31 -16.74 -5.92
N LEU A 233 -7.77 -16.36 -4.78
CA LEU A 233 -6.63 -15.44 -4.67
C LEU A 233 -5.27 -16.14 -4.85
N TRP A 234 -5.24 -17.47 -4.87
CA TRP A 234 -4.01 -18.24 -4.93
C TRP A 234 -3.10 -17.91 -6.14
N PRO A 235 -3.62 -17.80 -7.38
CA PRO A 235 -2.81 -17.35 -8.53
C PRO A 235 -2.18 -15.96 -8.32
N PHE A 236 -2.88 -15.05 -7.64
CA PHE A 236 -2.38 -13.71 -7.36
C PHE A 236 -1.28 -13.72 -6.30
N ALA A 237 -1.42 -14.55 -5.26
CA ALA A 237 -0.40 -14.72 -4.23
C ALA A 237 0.91 -15.31 -4.79
N LEU A 238 0.84 -16.25 -5.73
CA LEU A 238 2.02 -16.75 -6.44
C LEU A 238 2.73 -15.64 -7.24
N GLY A 239 1.97 -14.68 -7.77
CA GLY A 239 2.48 -13.53 -8.51
C GLY A 239 3.23 -12.49 -7.67
N LEU A 240 3.11 -12.52 -6.34
CA LEU A 240 3.90 -11.66 -5.45
C LEU A 240 5.39 -12.01 -5.50
N LEU A 241 5.71 -13.29 -5.67
CA LEU A 241 7.06 -13.81 -5.56
C LEU A 241 7.71 -14.06 -6.93
N ASP A 242 9.01 -13.79 -7.01
CA ASP A 242 9.86 -14.26 -8.11
C ASP A 242 9.84 -15.80 -8.13
N GLU A 243 9.95 -16.38 -9.34
CA GLU A 243 9.74 -17.83 -9.60
C GLU A 243 10.45 -18.78 -8.60
N PRO A 244 11.72 -18.56 -8.20
CA PRO A 244 12.43 -19.47 -7.31
C PRO A 244 11.83 -19.58 -5.90
N LEU A 245 11.03 -18.59 -5.48
CA LEU A 245 10.44 -18.54 -4.14
C LEU A 245 9.02 -19.15 -4.09
N ARG A 246 8.38 -19.36 -5.25
CA ARG A 246 6.98 -19.85 -5.34
C ARG A 246 6.79 -21.26 -4.79
N GLY A 247 7.79 -22.13 -4.93
CA GLY A 247 7.75 -23.49 -4.37
C GLY A 247 7.61 -23.48 -2.85
N ARG A 248 8.38 -22.62 -2.17
CA ARG A 248 8.31 -22.44 -0.71
C ARG A 248 6.93 -21.93 -0.27
N LEU A 249 6.31 -21.04 -1.06
CA LEU A 249 4.96 -20.56 -0.77
C LEU A 249 3.92 -21.68 -0.90
N CYS A 250 4.01 -22.50 -1.96
CA CYS A 250 3.15 -23.67 -2.15
C CYS A 250 3.22 -24.63 -0.95
N GLU A 251 4.43 -24.94 -0.49
CA GLU A 251 4.67 -25.79 0.68
C GLU A 251 4.13 -25.17 1.97
N THR A 252 4.38 -23.87 2.18
CA THR A 252 3.96 -23.14 3.39
C THR A 252 2.44 -23.05 3.52
N VAL A 253 1.75 -22.82 2.41
CA VAL A 253 0.29 -22.64 2.37
C VAL A 253 -0.44 -23.98 2.20
N GLY A 254 0.24 -25.04 1.73
CA GLY A 254 -0.34 -26.34 1.46
C GLY A 254 -1.21 -26.37 0.20
N ARG A 255 -0.89 -25.53 -0.79
CA ARG A 255 -1.62 -25.43 -2.06
C ARG A 255 -0.69 -25.80 -3.23
N PRO A 256 -1.21 -26.46 -4.29
CA PRO A 256 -0.38 -26.87 -5.41
C PRO A 256 0.09 -25.66 -6.23
N ALA A 257 1.18 -25.83 -6.99
CA ALA A 257 1.57 -24.85 -7.97
C ALA A 257 0.43 -24.58 -8.97
N ALA A 258 0.26 -23.32 -9.34
CA ALA A 258 -0.71 -22.86 -10.33
C ALA A 258 -0.07 -21.82 -11.25
N ALA A 259 -0.75 -21.46 -12.33
CA ALA A 259 -0.32 -20.34 -13.18
C ALA A 259 -0.48 -19.03 -12.37
N PRO A 260 0.59 -18.26 -12.15
CA PRO A 260 0.55 -17.03 -11.39
C PRO A 260 -0.08 -15.89 -12.20
N VAL A 261 -0.70 -14.94 -11.51
CA VAL A 261 -1.03 -13.64 -12.09
C VAL A 261 0.19 -12.74 -11.91
N GLU A 262 0.98 -12.62 -12.96
CA GLU A 262 2.29 -11.96 -12.94
C GLU A 262 2.18 -10.43 -12.76
N ARG A 263 3.25 -9.85 -12.18
CA ARG A 263 3.48 -8.40 -12.20
C ARG A 263 3.58 -7.86 -13.62
N GLY A 264 3.33 -6.57 -13.79
CA GLY A 264 3.46 -5.86 -15.08
C GLY A 264 2.17 -5.79 -15.90
N SER A 265 1.05 -6.29 -15.38
CA SER A 265 -0.30 -6.01 -15.87
C SER A 265 -1.18 -5.66 -14.68
N HIS A 266 -1.49 -4.38 -14.52
CA HIS A 266 -2.35 -3.90 -13.44
C HIS A 266 -3.81 -4.29 -13.69
N THR A 267 -4.53 -4.53 -12.60
CA THR A 267 -5.98 -4.66 -12.59
C THR A 267 -6.64 -3.34 -12.99
N GLU A 268 -7.93 -3.40 -13.31
CA GLU A 268 -8.73 -2.18 -13.57
C GLU A 268 -8.86 -1.28 -12.32
N GLU A 269 -8.51 -1.79 -11.14
CA GLU A 269 -8.72 -1.13 -9.86
C GLU A 269 -7.55 -0.27 -9.39
N LEU A 270 -6.34 -0.45 -9.95
CA LEU A 270 -5.18 0.38 -9.60
C LEU A 270 -5.41 1.84 -9.99
N ARG A 271 -5.98 2.10 -11.17
CA ARG A 271 -6.14 3.49 -11.66
C ARG A 271 -7.08 4.31 -10.75
N PRO A 272 -8.29 3.85 -10.40
CA PRO A 272 -9.14 4.55 -9.44
C PRO A 272 -8.47 4.74 -8.07
N LEU A 273 -7.78 3.72 -7.56
CA LEU A 273 -7.04 3.80 -6.29
C LEU A 273 -5.95 4.87 -6.35
N TRP A 274 -5.13 4.87 -7.39
CA TRP A 274 -4.07 5.85 -7.61
C TRP A 274 -4.64 7.27 -7.78
N GLU A 275 -5.79 7.40 -8.44
CA GLU A 275 -6.49 8.68 -8.58
C GLU A 275 -6.84 9.29 -7.23
N GLU A 276 -7.39 8.48 -6.32
CA GLU A 276 -7.72 8.87 -4.95
C GLU A 276 -6.47 9.13 -4.10
N MET A 277 -5.57 8.13 -4.02
CA MET A 277 -4.37 8.14 -3.18
C MET A 277 -3.47 9.36 -3.43
N THR A 278 -3.29 9.74 -4.69
CA THR A 278 -2.38 10.84 -5.06
C THR A 278 -3.11 12.16 -5.34
N MET A 279 -4.43 12.23 -5.14
CA MET A 279 -5.25 13.41 -5.45
C MET A 279 -4.70 14.69 -4.82
N VAL A 280 -4.37 14.65 -3.52
CA VAL A 280 -3.88 15.83 -2.78
C VAL A 280 -2.53 16.27 -3.34
N ARG A 281 -1.59 15.35 -3.52
CA ARG A 281 -0.25 15.60 -4.09
C ARG A 281 -0.35 16.27 -5.46
N ARG A 282 -1.19 15.73 -6.35
CA ARG A 282 -1.38 16.25 -7.71
C ARG A 282 -2.14 17.58 -7.76
N SER A 283 -2.97 17.87 -6.76
CA SER A 283 -3.73 19.13 -6.71
C SER A 283 -2.84 20.35 -6.41
N ALA A 284 -1.68 20.13 -5.79
CA ALA A 284 -0.71 21.18 -5.46
C ALA A 284 0.74 20.71 -5.72
N PRO A 285 1.16 20.57 -6.99
CA PRO A 285 2.50 20.09 -7.33
C PRO A 285 3.60 20.98 -6.76
N GLY A 286 4.61 20.37 -6.11
CA GLY A 286 5.73 21.07 -5.48
C GLY A 286 5.44 21.70 -4.11
N ALA A 287 4.25 21.48 -3.55
CA ALA A 287 3.96 21.87 -2.16
C ALA A 287 4.72 20.98 -1.17
N THR A 288 5.04 21.54 0.00
CA THR A 288 5.63 20.83 1.15
C THR A 288 4.58 20.72 2.25
N TRP A 289 4.47 19.53 2.85
CA TRP A 289 3.51 19.19 3.90
C TRP A 289 4.21 18.63 5.13
#